data_AF-A0A7Z0MED6-F1
#
_entry.id   AF-A0A7Z0MED6-F1
#
_cell.length_a   1.000
_cell.length_b   1.000
_cell.length_c   1.000
_cell.angle_alpha   90.00
_cell.angle_beta   90.00
_cell.angle_gamma   90.00
#
_symmetry.space_group_name_H-M   'P 1'
#
loop_
_entity.id
_entity.type
_entity.pdbx_description
1 polymer ?
#
loop_
_entity_poly.entity_id
_entity_poly.type
_entity_poly.pdbx_seq_one_letter_code
_entity_poly.pdbx_strand_id
1 'polypeptide(L)' 'MTFEANGKAYTTDSETINLMREYRADGNAEMLAAVFELGIAFGRIKPA' A
#
# COMPACT_ATOMS: atom_id res chain seq x y z
N MET A 1 8.72 -3.07 5.93
CA MET A 1 7.79 -2.63 7.00
C MET A 1 6.47 -3.38 6.84
N THR A 2 5.76 -3.68 7.94
CA THR A 2 4.44 -4.35 7.88
C THR A 2 3.28 -3.35 7.97
N PHE A 3 2.17 -3.63 7.31
CA PHE A 3 0.92 -2.87 7.42
C PHE A 3 -0.30 -3.77 7.19
N GLU A 4 -1.47 -3.37 7.68
CA GLU A 4 -2.72 -4.08 7.45
C GLU A 4 -3.56 -3.40 6.37
N ALA A 5 -4.09 -4.19 5.45
CA ALA A 5 -5.07 -3.77 4.44
C ALA A 5 -6.06 -4.91 4.19
N ASN A 6 -7.35 -4.59 4.03
CA ASN A 6 -8.39 -5.60 3.73
C ASN A 6 -8.40 -6.81 4.68
N GLY A 7 -8.10 -6.59 5.97
CA GLY A 7 -8.04 -7.65 6.98
C GLY A 7 -6.86 -8.62 6.84
N LYS A 8 -5.83 -8.27 6.05
CA LYS A 8 -4.61 -9.06 5.84
C LYS A 8 -3.37 -8.21 6.14
N ALA A 9 -2.31 -8.87 6.60
CA ALA A 9 -1.01 -8.24 6.83
C ALA A 9 -0.14 -8.32 5.56
N TYR A 10 0.51 -7.21 5.24
CA TYR A 10 1.40 -7.06 4.08
C TYR A 10 2.75 -6.46 4.51
N THR A 11 3.78 -6.75 3.73
CA THR A 11 5.09 -6.12 3.79
C THR A 11 5.34 -5.26 2.56
N THR A 12 6.01 -4.13 2.75
CA THR A 12 6.46 -3.25 1.64
C THR A 12 7.68 -2.42 2.02
N ASP A 13 8.29 -1.77 1.04
CA ASP A 13 9.37 -0.77 1.19
C ASP A 13 8.87 0.57 1.75
N SER A 14 9.80 1.42 2.21
CA SER A 14 9.51 2.71 2.84
C SER A 14 8.92 3.74 1.90
N GLU A 15 9.24 3.68 0.61
CA GLU A 15 8.70 4.60 -0.39
C GLU A 15 7.20 4.33 -0.60
N THR A 16 6.85 3.07 -0.81
CA THR A 16 5.47 2.65 -1.10
C THR A 16 4.55 2.93 0.09
N ILE A 17 4.97 2.63 1.32
CA ILE A 17 4.15 2.90 2.50
C ILE A 17 3.97 4.40 2.78
N ASN A 18 4.97 5.23 2.48
CA ASN A 18 4.84 6.68 2.60
C ASN A 18 3.84 7.21 1.58
N LEU A 19 3.93 6.77 0.33
CA LEU A 19 2.99 7.14 -0.72
C LEU A 19 1.54 6.71 -0.39
N MET A 20 1.36 5.49 0.11
CA MET A 20 0.04 5.04 0.58
C MET A 20 -0.50 5.89 1.73
N ARG A 21 0.35 6.33 2.65
CA ARG A 21 -0.06 7.21 3.77
C ARG A 21 -0.46 8.60 3.29
N GLU A 22 0.25 9.15 2.31
CA GLU A 22 -0.08 10.43 1.68
C GLU A 22 -1.46 10.38 1.03
N TYR A 23 -1.71 9.43 0.12
CA TYR A 23 -3.02 9.29 -0.51
C TYR A 23 -4.14 9.00 0.48
N ARG A 24 -3.85 8.29 1.58
CA ARG A 24 -4.82 8.09 2.66
C ARG A 24 -5.13 9.38 3.39
N ALA A 25 -4.14 10.21 3.69
CA ALA A 25 -4.31 11.49 4.37
C ALA A 25 -5.10 12.48 3.50
N ASP A 26 -4.88 12.45 2.18
CA ASP A 26 -5.60 13.26 1.21
C ASP A 26 -7.03 12.78 0.94
N GLY A 27 -7.44 11.64 1.51
CA GLY A 27 -8.74 11.02 1.24
C GLY A 27 -8.88 10.48 -0.20
N ASN A 28 -7.77 10.32 -0.91
CA ASN A 28 -7.74 9.86 -2.30
C ASN A 28 -7.77 8.32 -2.36
N ALA A 29 -8.96 7.75 -2.16
CA ALA A 29 -9.17 6.31 -2.12
C ALA A 29 -8.80 5.61 -3.44
N GLU A 30 -9.00 6.27 -4.58
CA GLU A 30 -8.68 5.72 -5.90
C GLU A 30 -7.17 5.52 -6.06
N MET A 31 -6.37 6.54 -5.74
CA MET A 31 -4.91 6.43 -5.81
C MET A 31 -4.36 5.45 -4.78
N LEU A 32 -4.94 5.41 -3.57
CA LEU A 32 -4.55 4.44 -2.56
C LEU A 32 -4.76 2.99 -3.05
N ALA A 33 -5.91 2.72 -3.69
CA ALA A 33 -6.21 1.42 -4.29
C ALA A 33 -5.25 1.10 -5.43
N ALA A 34 -5.00 2.05 -6.33
CA ALA A 34 -4.08 1.89 -7.46
C ALA A 34 -2.65 1.56 -7.00
N VAL A 35 -2.12 2.27 -5.99
CA VAL A 35 -0.79 1.99 -5.42
C VAL A 35 -0.74 0.59 -4.81
N PHE A 36 -1.80 0.17 -4.12
CA PHE A 36 -1.87 -1.16 -3.53
C PHE A 36 -1.89 -2.26 -4.59
N GLU A 37 -2.76 -2.16 -5.60
CA GLU A 37 -2.89 -3.15 -6.67
C GLU A 37 -1.62 -3.27 -7.52
N LEU A 38 -1.06 -2.13 -7.95
CA LEU A 38 0.19 -2.10 -8.71
C LEU A 38 1.37 -2.58 -7.86
N GLY A 39 1.40 -2.20 -6.57
CA GLY A 39 2.41 -2.66 -5.63
C GLY A 39 2.44 -4.18 -5.49
N ILE A 40 1.28 -4.83 -5.48
CA ILE A 40 1.18 -6.30 -5.51
C ILE A 40 1.64 -6.84 -6.87
N ALA A 41 1.16 -6.27 -7.97
CA ALA A 41 1.46 -6.76 -9.33
C ALA A 41 2.97 -6.73 -9.65
N PHE A 42 3.67 -5.69 -9.19
CA PHE A 42 5.13 -5.55 -9.35
C PHE A 42 5.94 -6.17 -8.19
N GLY A 43 5.28 -6.78 -7.21
CA GLY A 43 5.94 -7.46 -6.10
C GLY A 43 6.64 -6.53 -5.10
N ARG A 44 6.27 -5.25 -5.03
CA ARG A 44 6.73 -4.32 -3.98
C ARG A 44 5.94 -4.52 -2.68
N ILE A 45 4.67 -4.87 -2.79
CA ILE A 45 3.79 -5.27 -1.69
C ILE A 45 3.64 -6.78 -1.71
N LYS A 46 3.90 -7.45 -0.58
CA LYS A 46 3.80 -8.90 -0.44
C LYS A 46 3.03 -9.26 0.83
N PRO A 47 2.40 -10.43 0.92
CA PRO A 47 1.92 -10.95 2.20
C PRO A 47 3.05 -10.94 3.25
N ALA A 48 2.73 -10.53 4.47
CA ALA A 48 3.68 -10.52 5.59
C ALA A 48 3.95 -11.92 6.14
#